data_AF-A0A2D9SXQ3-F1
#
_entry.id   AF-A0A2D9SXQ3-F1
#
_cell.length_a   1.000
_cell.length_b   1.000
_cell.length_c   1.000
_cell.angle_alpha   90.00
_cell.angle_beta   90.00
_cell.angle_gamma   90.00
#
_symmetry.space_group_name_H-M   'P 1'
#
loop_
_entity.id
_entity.type
_entity.pdbx_description
1 polymer ?
#
loop_
_entity_poly.entity_id
_entity_poly.type
_entity_poly.pdbx_seq_one_letter_code
_entity_poly.pdbx_strand_id
1 'polypeptide(L)'
;MWVGVAAAAVFVLGAMPGPATAQPVRARVVEVTGGSVVIDRGTGHGFTRGAGAEIATHDGSVVVRVQSASPDSARLQRPFGVPIAVGAAVRLTGAAATAKRAMPPRLSYLGIEGRIAGLVALGETEGGALLGELRMRYRARVPLALSLRLGPVGVAFGSESFGVGHAEVGVSYDHRIFEFGATVGATASEVEDDDSGLLSESLGTSTGVFFRLGARDGFYFEAGMTYSYTVNGFEWVLARFDGSIPLGFGRWLVLTATGGRTRFGIGSLGLRLLLRGGGGPGSLFLTPYFGGGGFFDRDDTTFFDDIRGPAGLLFGLGLERRY
;
A
#
# COMPACT_ATOMS: atom_id res chain seq x y z
N MET A 1 16.34 94.76 2.57
CA MET A 1 16.91 93.58 3.23
C MET A 1 15.73 92.82 3.83
N TRP A 2 15.39 91.67 3.23
CA TRP A 2 14.18 90.87 3.49
C TRP A 2 14.62 89.46 3.85
N VAL A 3 14.14 88.91 4.98
CA VAL A 3 13.77 87.49 5.30
C VAL A 3 13.10 87.59 6.69
N GLY A 4 11.93 87.05 7.05
CA GLY A 4 11.08 85.98 6.52
C GLY A 4 10.69 85.09 7.72
N VAL A 5 9.48 85.26 8.28
CA VAL A 5 8.96 84.48 9.42
C VAL A 5 8.10 83.34 8.88
N ALA A 6 8.46 82.09 9.19
CA ALA A 6 7.72 80.90 8.76
C ALA A 6 6.80 80.39 9.89
N ALA A 7 5.51 80.22 9.56
CA ALA A 7 4.51 79.60 10.42
C ALA A 7 4.42 78.09 10.14
N ALA A 8 4.43 77.27 11.19
CA ALA A 8 4.27 75.82 11.11
C ALA A 8 2.80 75.43 11.29
N ALA A 9 2.25 74.70 10.32
CA ALA A 9 0.93 74.08 10.41
C ALA A 9 1.06 72.62 10.86
N VAL A 10 0.34 72.24 11.91
CA VAL A 10 0.26 70.86 12.43
C VAL A 10 -0.95 70.18 11.78
N PHE A 11 -0.69 69.16 10.96
CA PHE A 11 -1.72 68.27 10.42
C PHE A 11 -1.96 67.09 11.39
N VAL A 12 -3.20 66.94 11.84
CA VAL A 12 -3.67 65.77 12.60
C VAL A 12 -4.06 64.68 11.61
N LEU A 13 -3.28 63.61 11.51
CA LEU A 13 -3.65 62.40 10.76
C LEU A 13 -4.73 61.62 11.52
N GLY A 14 -5.94 61.58 10.95
CA GLY A 14 -7.00 60.68 11.39
C GLY A 14 -6.61 59.22 11.16
N ALA A 15 -6.69 58.40 12.21
CA ALA A 15 -6.47 56.96 12.12
C ALA A 15 -7.51 56.31 11.21
N MET A 16 -7.06 55.67 10.14
CA MET A 16 -7.95 54.88 9.27
C MET A 16 -8.46 53.64 10.03
N PRO A 17 -9.74 53.27 9.89
CA PRO A 17 -10.26 52.02 10.42
C PRO A 17 -9.50 50.85 9.80
N GLY A 18 -8.89 50.02 10.63
CA GLY A 18 -8.19 48.80 10.20
C GLY A 18 -9.15 47.83 9.50
N PRO A 19 -8.66 47.03 8.54
CA PRO A 19 -9.49 46.10 7.79
C PRO A 19 -10.19 45.13 8.75
N ALA A 20 -11.51 45.08 8.65
CA ALA A 20 -12.33 44.13 9.38
C ALA A 20 -11.82 42.71 9.09
N THR A 21 -11.29 42.03 10.11
CA THR A 21 -10.96 40.61 10.04
C THR A 21 -12.23 39.83 9.77
N ALA A 22 -12.46 39.48 8.50
CA ALA A 22 -13.57 38.65 8.08
C ALA A 22 -13.60 37.39 8.94
N GLN A 23 -14.72 37.16 9.64
CA GLN A 23 -14.88 35.94 10.42
C GLN A 23 -14.67 34.74 9.49
N PRO A 24 -13.87 33.74 9.90
CA PRO A 24 -13.61 32.58 9.06
C PRO A 24 -14.93 31.87 8.79
N VAL A 25 -15.33 31.79 7.53
CA VAL A 25 -16.48 31.02 7.07
C VAL A 25 -16.32 29.58 7.56
N ARG A 26 -17.18 29.15 8.48
CA ARG A 26 -17.20 27.78 9.01
C ARG A 26 -18.26 26.99 8.24
N ALA A 27 -17.80 26.13 7.33
CA ALA A 27 -18.63 25.11 6.70
C ALA A 27 -18.62 23.83 7.54
N ARG A 28 -19.57 22.93 7.30
CA ARG A 28 -19.65 21.62 7.92
C ARG A 28 -19.81 20.53 6.89
N VAL A 29 -19.22 19.37 7.18
CA VAL A 29 -19.47 18.15 6.40
C VAL A 29 -20.91 17.72 6.60
N VAL A 30 -21.66 17.59 5.51
CA VAL A 30 -23.05 17.07 5.54
C VAL A 30 -23.11 15.62 5.11
N GLU A 31 -22.20 15.19 4.24
CA GLU A 31 -22.21 13.85 3.67
C GLU A 31 -20.78 13.37 3.41
N VAL A 32 -20.52 12.09 3.67
CA VAL A 32 -19.27 11.42 3.31
C VAL A 32 -19.61 10.22 2.44
N THR A 33 -19.30 10.34 1.15
CA THR A 33 -19.50 9.26 0.17
C THR A 33 -18.18 8.56 -0.12
N GLY A 34 -18.25 7.43 -0.86
CA GLY A 34 -17.10 6.62 -1.25
C GLY A 34 -15.91 7.46 -1.70
N GLY A 35 -16.08 8.38 -2.66
CA GLY A 35 -14.98 9.18 -3.22
C GLY A 35 -14.95 10.67 -2.85
N SER A 36 -15.93 11.18 -2.09
CA SER A 36 -16.06 12.62 -1.87
C SER A 36 -16.68 12.99 -0.53
N VAL A 37 -16.43 14.22 -0.09
CA VAL A 37 -17.01 14.82 1.11
C VAL A 37 -17.84 16.01 0.66
N VAL A 38 -19.12 16.06 1.02
CA VAL A 38 -20.00 17.19 0.70
C VAL A 38 -20.09 18.11 1.92
N ILE A 39 -20.01 19.41 1.68
CA ILE A 39 -20.16 20.44 2.71
C ILE A 39 -21.35 21.36 2.42
N ASP A 40 -21.89 21.98 3.47
CA ASP A 40 -23.05 22.90 3.45
C ASP A 40 -22.73 24.33 2.98
N ARG A 41 -21.58 24.54 2.34
CA ARG A 41 -21.15 25.83 1.80
C ARG A 41 -20.50 25.65 0.43
N GLY A 42 -20.76 26.60 -0.45
CA GLY A 42 -20.30 26.56 -1.84
C GLY A 42 -19.61 27.85 -2.31
N THR A 43 -19.75 28.15 -3.60
CA THR A 43 -19.17 29.32 -4.27
C THR A 43 -19.62 30.64 -3.66
N GLY A 44 -20.86 30.74 -3.15
CA GLY A 44 -21.34 31.93 -2.43
C GLY A 44 -20.56 32.23 -1.14
N HIS A 45 -19.74 31.28 -0.71
CA HIS A 45 -18.94 31.32 0.51
C HIS A 45 -17.44 31.16 0.22
N GLY A 46 -17.03 31.34 -1.05
CA GLY A 46 -15.62 31.30 -1.47
C GLY A 46 -15.07 29.91 -1.79
N PHE A 47 -15.86 28.84 -1.65
CA PHE A 47 -15.42 27.50 -2.07
C PHE A 47 -15.49 27.38 -3.59
N THR A 48 -14.35 27.57 -4.26
CA THR A 48 -14.22 27.44 -5.71
C THR A 48 -13.47 26.16 -6.08
N ARG A 49 -13.70 25.64 -7.30
CA ARG A 49 -13.02 24.43 -7.78
C ARG A 49 -11.50 24.62 -7.74
N GLY A 50 -10.80 23.66 -7.13
CA GLY A 50 -9.35 23.70 -6.95
C GLY A 50 -8.87 24.35 -5.67
N ALA A 51 -9.72 25.11 -4.96
CA ALA A 51 -9.36 25.72 -3.67
C ALA A 51 -9.03 24.66 -2.61
N GLY A 52 -8.17 25.03 -1.67
CA GLY A 52 -7.83 24.24 -0.50
C GLY A 52 -8.92 24.35 0.57
N ALA A 53 -9.34 23.21 1.12
CA ALA A 53 -10.25 23.13 2.24
C ALA A 53 -9.63 22.27 3.34
N GLU A 54 -9.54 22.82 4.55
CA GLU A 54 -9.08 22.12 5.74
C GLU A 54 -10.28 21.57 6.49
N ILE A 55 -10.28 20.26 6.72
CA ILE A 55 -11.33 19.51 7.41
C ILE A 55 -10.78 19.09 8.77
N ALA A 56 -11.51 19.38 9.84
CA ALA A 56 -11.20 18.88 11.17
C ALA A 56 -11.42 17.36 11.25
N THR A 57 -10.49 16.67 11.89
CA THR A 57 -10.50 15.22 12.11
C THR A 57 -10.27 14.94 13.59
N HIS A 58 -10.48 13.70 14.03
CA HIS A 58 -10.22 13.32 15.43
C HIS A 58 -8.76 13.59 15.85
N ASP A 59 -7.81 13.40 14.93
CA ASP A 59 -6.38 13.47 15.21
C ASP A 59 -5.73 14.79 14.74
N GLY A 60 -6.53 15.83 14.45
CA GLY A 60 -6.05 17.13 13.95
C GLY A 60 -6.85 17.63 12.75
N SER A 61 -6.19 17.97 11.66
CA SER A 61 -6.84 18.43 10.43
C SER A 61 -6.19 17.90 9.17
N VAL A 62 -6.99 17.83 8.08
CA VAL A 62 -6.54 17.40 6.76
C VAL A 62 -6.91 18.44 5.72
N VAL A 63 -5.98 18.77 4.83
CA VAL A 63 -6.21 19.70 3.72
C VAL A 63 -6.48 18.90 2.45
N VAL A 64 -7.63 19.19 1.83
CA VAL A 64 -8.11 18.58 0.60
C VAL A 64 -8.45 19.64 -0.43
N ARG A 65 -8.75 19.21 -1.67
CA ARG A 65 -9.16 20.12 -2.75
C ARG A 65 -10.67 20.07 -2.98
N VAL A 66 -11.26 21.22 -3.28
CA VAL A 66 -12.62 21.34 -3.81
C VAL A 66 -12.66 20.77 -5.24
N GLN A 67 -13.48 19.76 -5.49
CA GLN A 67 -13.65 19.13 -6.80
C GLN A 67 -14.71 19.87 -7.64
N SER A 68 -15.82 20.23 -7.01
CA SER A 68 -16.90 21.01 -7.60
C SER A 68 -17.59 21.83 -6.51
N ALA A 69 -18.25 22.91 -6.90
CA ALA A 69 -19.01 23.75 -5.99
C ALA A 69 -20.24 24.32 -6.69
N SER A 70 -21.36 24.33 -5.99
CA SER A 70 -22.59 25.07 -6.29
C SER A 70 -22.65 26.34 -5.42
N PRO A 71 -23.67 27.20 -5.46
CA PRO A 71 -23.79 28.34 -4.54
C PRO A 71 -23.76 27.93 -3.05
N ASP A 72 -24.49 26.87 -2.71
CA ASP A 72 -24.80 26.50 -1.32
C ASP A 72 -24.07 25.25 -0.84
N SER A 73 -23.41 24.51 -1.73
CA SER A 73 -22.67 23.30 -1.37
C SER A 73 -21.40 23.14 -2.17
N ALA A 74 -20.44 22.41 -1.63
CA ALA A 74 -19.26 22.01 -2.36
C ALA A 74 -18.92 20.55 -2.11
N ARG A 75 -18.35 19.92 -3.13
CA ARG A 75 -17.84 18.57 -3.08
C ARG A 75 -16.32 18.63 -3.00
N LEU A 76 -15.77 18.10 -1.92
CA LEU A 76 -14.35 18.02 -1.63
C LEU A 76 -13.83 16.62 -1.96
N GLN A 77 -12.58 16.54 -2.37
CA GLN A 77 -11.90 15.26 -2.52
C GLN A 77 -11.77 14.57 -1.17
N ARG A 78 -12.22 13.32 -1.07
CA ARG A 78 -11.99 12.53 0.14
C ARG A 78 -10.50 12.19 0.29
N PRO A 79 -9.86 12.52 1.43
CA PRO A 79 -8.51 12.10 1.71
C PRO A 79 -8.48 10.58 1.99
N PHE A 80 -7.50 9.89 1.42
CA PHE A 80 -7.38 8.45 1.58
C PHE A 80 -6.93 8.11 3.00
N GLY A 81 -7.60 7.13 3.62
CA GLY A 81 -7.23 6.61 4.93
C GLY A 81 -7.53 7.53 6.12
N VAL A 82 -8.09 8.73 5.87
CA VAL A 82 -8.44 9.66 6.94
C VAL A 82 -9.93 9.55 7.23
N PRO A 83 -10.33 9.16 8.47
CA PRO A 83 -11.73 9.17 8.86
C PRO A 83 -12.24 10.61 8.96
N ILE A 84 -13.36 10.89 8.31
CA ILE A 84 -14.05 12.18 8.35
C ILE A 84 -15.46 11.92 8.88
N ALA A 85 -15.84 12.64 9.94
CA ALA A 85 -17.18 12.57 10.51
C ALA A 85 -18.12 13.55 9.80
N VAL A 86 -19.39 13.18 9.67
CA VAL A 86 -20.45 14.14 9.38
C VAL A 86 -20.51 15.15 10.52
N GLY A 87 -20.68 16.43 10.19
CA GLY A 87 -20.63 17.56 11.12
C GLY A 87 -19.24 18.14 11.36
N ALA A 88 -18.18 17.51 10.84
CA ALA A 88 -16.81 18.02 10.95
C ALA A 88 -16.69 19.44 10.38
N ALA A 89 -15.96 20.31 11.09
CA ALA A 89 -15.76 21.69 10.68
C ALA A 89 -14.82 21.75 9.47
N VAL A 90 -15.15 22.63 8.53
CA VAL A 90 -14.38 22.87 7.32
C VAL A 90 -14.13 24.37 7.16
N ARG A 91 -12.90 24.73 6.81
CA ARG A 91 -12.52 26.10 6.49
C ARG A 91 -11.70 26.15 5.20
N LEU A 92 -11.78 27.28 4.50
CA LEU A 92 -10.87 27.57 3.39
C LEU A 92 -9.44 27.75 3.90
N THR A 93 -8.48 27.29 3.12
CA THR A 93 -7.06 27.45 3.42
C THR A 93 -6.24 27.60 2.14
N GLY A 94 -5.16 28.39 2.23
CA GLY A 94 -4.13 28.46 1.19
C GLY A 94 -3.09 27.34 1.29
N ALA A 95 -3.16 26.51 2.33
CA ALA A 95 -2.21 25.43 2.55
C ALA A 95 -2.28 24.36 1.44
N ALA A 96 -1.15 23.73 1.15
CA ALA A 96 -1.10 22.60 0.23
C ALA A 96 -1.87 21.39 0.78
N ALA A 97 -2.45 20.59 -0.12
CA ALA A 97 -3.16 19.36 0.27
C ALA A 97 -2.21 18.40 1.01
N THR A 98 -2.57 18.03 2.25
CA THR A 98 -1.72 17.23 3.14
C THR A 98 -1.85 15.73 2.89
N ALA A 99 -2.99 15.29 2.33
CA ALA A 99 -3.23 13.90 1.91
C ALA A 99 -3.10 13.76 0.39
N LYS A 100 -1.91 13.37 -0.08
CA LYS A 100 -1.69 12.97 -1.48
C LYS A 100 -1.92 11.47 -1.63
N ARG A 101 -2.57 11.04 -2.71
CA ARG A 101 -2.82 9.59 -2.96
C ARG A 101 -1.53 8.78 -3.11
N ALA A 102 -0.47 9.39 -3.66
CA ALA A 102 0.83 8.72 -3.78
C ALA A 102 1.56 8.57 -2.43
N MET A 103 1.26 9.43 -1.46
CA MET A 103 1.86 9.45 -0.12
C MET A 103 0.78 9.73 0.93
N PRO A 104 -0.16 8.79 1.18
CA PRO A 104 -1.12 8.95 2.25
C PRO A 104 -0.41 9.05 3.62
N PRO A 105 -1.10 9.58 4.64
CA PRO A 105 -0.57 9.55 6.00
C PRO A 105 -0.39 8.11 6.48
N ARG A 106 0.55 7.92 7.41
CA ARG A 106 0.74 6.64 8.09
C ARG A 106 -0.41 6.42 9.06
N LEU A 107 -0.99 5.22 9.03
CA LEU A 107 -2.10 4.83 9.89
C LEU A 107 -1.70 3.59 10.68
N SER A 108 -2.11 3.53 11.95
CA SER A 108 -2.04 2.30 12.74
C SER A 108 -3.24 1.41 12.42
N TYR A 109 -3.00 0.15 12.10
CA TYR A 109 -4.05 -0.85 11.88
C TYR A 109 -3.45 -2.26 11.91
N LEU A 110 -4.31 -3.27 12.08
CA LEU A 110 -4.01 -4.66 11.76
C LEU A 110 -4.60 -4.99 10.38
N GLY A 111 -3.74 -5.33 9.43
CA GLY A 111 -4.13 -5.82 8.11
C GLY A 111 -3.98 -7.33 8.04
N ILE A 112 -4.97 -8.00 7.47
CA ILE A 112 -4.93 -9.42 7.13
C ILE A 112 -5.27 -9.53 5.66
N GLU A 113 -4.37 -10.14 4.89
CA GLU A 113 -4.49 -10.38 3.46
C GLU A 113 -4.33 -11.87 3.19
N GLY A 114 -5.31 -12.47 2.53
CA GLY A 114 -5.21 -13.83 2.00
C GLY A 114 -5.24 -13.80 0.48
N ARG A 115 -4.45 -14.64 -0.18
CA ARG A 115 -4.42 -14.81 -1.63
C ARG A 115 -4.47 -16.29 -1.98
N ILE A 116 -5.23 -16.63 -3.01
CA ILE A 116 -5.25 -17.95 -3.62
C ILE A 116 -5.07 -17.75 -5.12
N ALA A 117 -4.18 -18.53 -5.73
CA ALA A 117 -3.92 -18.51 -7.16
C ALA A 117 -3.80 -19.93 -7.71
N GLY A 118 -4.37 -20.13 -8.90
CA GLY A 118 -4.17 -21.33 -9.70
C GLY A 118 -3.23 -21.02 -10.86
N LEU A 119 -2.28 -21.92 -11.10
CA LEU A 119 -1.41 -21.94 -12.26
C LEU A 119 -1.88 -23.06 -13.19
N VAL A 120 -2.12 -22.74 -14.44
CA VAL A 120 -2.48 -23.70 -15.49
C VAL A 120 -1.28 -23.82 -16.43
N ALA A 121 -0.73 -25.02 -16.56
CA ALA A 121 0.38 -25.26 -17.46
C ALA A 121 -0.02 -25.01 -18.92
N LEU A 122 0.91 -24.50 -19.72
CA LEU A 122 0.73 -24.28 -21.15
C LEU A 122 1.85 -25.00 -21.93
N GLY A 123 1.52 -25.53 -23.11
CA GLY A 123 2.50 -26.17 -23.99
C GLY A 123 2.72 -27.64 -23.66
N GLU A 124 3.98 -28.08 -23.67
CA GLU A 124 4.38 -29.49 -23.48
C GLU A 124 4.42 -29.91 -22.00
N THR A 125 4.37 -28.95 -21.07
CA THR A 125 4.25 -29.23 -19.64
C THR A 125 2.81 -29.60 -19.29
N GLU A 126 2.60 -30.79 -18.75
CA GLU A 126 1.30 -31.24 -18.23
C GLU A 126 1.09 -30.77 -16.78
N GLY A 127 -0.16 -30.48 -16.41
CA GLY A 127 -0.56 -30.25 -15.02
C GLY A 127 -0.88 -28.80 -14.65
N GLY A 128 -0.67 -28.46 -13.39
CA GLY A 128 -0.99 -27.15 -12.82
C GLY A 128 -0.59 -27.05 -11.35
N ALA A 129 -0.83 -25.89 -10.73
CA ALA A 129 -0.55 -25.71 -9.32
C ALA A 129 -1.58 -24.85 -8.61
N LEU A 130 -1.74 -25.07 -7.31
CA LEU A 130 -2.52 -24.22 -6.43
C LEU A 130 -1.58 -23.59 -5.39
N LEU A 131 -1.69 -22.27 -5.23
CA LEU A 131 -0.82 -21.46 -4.40
C LEU A 131 -1.67 -20.63 -3.44
N GLY A 132 -1.31 -20.65 -2.16
CA GLY A 132 -1.89 -19.85 -1.10
C GLY A 132 -0.86 -18.94 -0.46
N GLU A 133 -1.27 -17.71 -0.14
CA GLU A 133 -0.50 -16.79 0.71
C GLU A 133 -1.42 -16.19 1.78
N LEU A 134 -0.88 -16.01 2.98
CA LEU A 134 -1.47 -15.25 4.07
C LEU A 134 -0.44 -14.24 4.57
N ARG A 135 -0.82 -12.96 4.63
CA ARG A 135 -0.01 -11.88 5.16
C ARG A 135 -0.79 -11.18 6.26
N MET A 136 -0.23 -11.14 7.46
CA MET A 136 -0.74 -10.34 8.56
C MET A 136 0.26 -9.25 8.89
N ARG A 137 -0.21 -8.03 9.11
CA ARG A 137 0.66 -6.90 9.42
C ARG A 137 0.01 -5.96 10.42
N TYR A 138 0.68 -5.76 11.53
CA TYR A 138 0.29 -4.77 12.53
C TYR A 138 1.19 -3.54 12.43
N ARG A 139 0.61 -2.38 12.14
CA ARG A 139 1.31 -1.08 12.13
C ARG A 139 1.02 -0.38 13.45
N ALA A 140 2.04 -0.18 14.27
CA ALA A 140 1.91 0.51 15.55
C ALA A 140 1.71 2.02 15.34
N ARG A 141 1.38 2.78 16.39
CA ARG A 141 1.35 4.25 16.32
C ARG A 141 2.75 4.86 16.16
N VAL A 142 3.74 4.25 16.81
CA VAL A 142 5.17 4.51 16.59
C VAL A 142 5.62 3.96 15.23
N PRO A 143 6.76 4.40 14.64
CA PRO A 143 7.24 3.97 13.32
C PRO A 143 7.80 2.53 13.31
N LEU A 144 7.04 1.61 13.90
CA LEU A 144 7.31 0.18 13.95
C LEU A 144 6.12 -0.58 13.37
N ALA A 145 6.42 -1.71 12.72
CA ALA A 145 5.40 -2.66 12.30
C ALA A 145 5.89 -4.09 12.50
N LEU A 146 4.94 -4.96 12.83
CA LEU A 146 5.10 -6.40 12.94
C LEU A 146 4.43 -7.06 11.75
N SER A 147 5.05 -8.10 11.22
CA SER A 147 4.50 -8.88 10.11
C SER A 147 4.59 -10.37 10.37
N LEU A 148 3.58 -11.10 9.94
CA LEU A 148 3.60 -12.55 9.76
C LEU A 148 3.26 -12.81 8.29
N ARG A 149 4.03 -13.67 7.64
CA ARG A 149 3.81 -14.06 6.26
C ARG A 149 3.89 -15.58 6.20
N LEU A 150 2.84 -16.19 5.67
CA LEU A 150 2.80 -17.59 5.30
C LEU A 150 2.61 -17.61 3.79
N GLY A 151 3.57 -18.15 3.07
CA GLY A 151 3.44 -18.30 1.64
C GLY A 151 4.70 -17.97 0.85
N PRO A 152 4.80 -18.50 -0.37
CA PRO A 152 3.78 -19.34 -0.99
C PRO A 152 3.71 -20.72 -0.33
N VAL A 153 2.49 -21.18 -0.08
CA VAL A 153 2.18 -22.57 0.29
C VAL A 153 1.41 -23.14 -0.87
N GLY A 154 1.94 -24.15 -1.53
CA GLY A 154 1.30 -24.66 -2.73
C GLY A 154 1.71 -26.06 -3.05
N VAL A 155 0.88 -26.68 -3.88
CA VAL A 155 1.07 -28.01 -4.44
C VAL A 155 0.94 -27.89 -5.94
N ALA A 156 1.90 -28.47 -6.64
CA ALA A 156 1.79 -28.71 -8.06
C ALA A 156 1.35 -30.14 -8.32
N PHE A 157 0.64 -30.32 -9.43
CA PHE A 157 0.12 -31.58 -9.91
C PHE A 157 0.57 -31.73 -11.36
N GLY A 158 0.97 -32.92 -11.78
CA GLY A 158 1.50 -33.18 -13.11
C GLY A 158 2.18 -34.55 -13.17
N SER A 159 3.20 -34.67 -14.01
CA SER A 159 4.10 -35.84 -14.03
C SER A 159 4.77 -36.09 -12.67
N GLU A 160 5.06 -35.01 -11.95
CA GLU A 160 5.57 -35.03 -10.58
C GLU A 160 4.76 -34.05 -9.72
N SER A 161 4.55 -34.42 -8.45
CA SER A 161 3.92 -33.56 -7.46
C SER A 161 4.99 -33.08 -6.50
N PHE A 162 5.10 -31.77 -6.31
CA PHE A 162 5.98 -31.17 -5.32
C PHE A 162 5.24 -30.12 -4.52
N GLY A 163 5.64 -29.97 -3.26
CA GLY A 163 5.17 -28.97 -2.31
C GLY A 163 6.17 -27.86 -2.08
N VAL A 164 5.66 -26.64 -1.86
CA VAL A 164 6.47 -25.53 -1.34
C VAL A 164 5.78 -24.92 -0.13
N GLY A 165 6.57 -24.55 0.88
CA GLY A 165 6.06 -23.87 2.06
C GLY A 165 7.08 -22.91 2.66
N HIS A 166 6.66 -21.69 2.93
CA HIS A 166 7.49 -20.70 3.61
C HIS A 166 6.68 -19.95 4.67
N ALA A 167 7.27 -19.72 5.83
CA ALA A 167 6.65 -18.98 6.92
C ALA A 167 7.68 -18.08 7.59
N GLU A 168 7.36 -16.80 7.76
CA GLU A 168 8.25 -15.84 8.43
C GLU A 168 7.48 -14.84 9.30
N VAL A 169 8.12 -14.43 10.39
CA VAL A 169 7.72 -13.30 11.23
C VAL A 169 8.78 -12.21 11.13
N GLY A 170 8.38 -10.95 11.22
CA GLY A 170 9.30 -9.85 11.07
C GLY A 170 8.93 -8.60 11.84
N VAL A 171 9.96 -7.78 12.04
CA VAL A 171 9.85 -6.44 12.59
C VAL A 171 10.46 -5.46 11.59
N SER A 172 9.85 -4.30 11.48
CA SER A 172 10.28 -3.27 10.53
C SER A 172 10.14 -1.88 11.12
N TYR A 173 11.04 -1.00 10.71
CA TYR A 173 10.91 0.44 10.87
C TYR A 173 10.02 0.96 9.74
N ASP A 174 8.76 1.26 10.06
CA ASP A 174 7.73 1.67 9.09
C ASP A 174 7.60 3.20 9.07
N HIS A 175 8.30 3.83 8.12
CA HIS A 175 8.20 5.26 7.87
C HIS A 175 7.22 5.57 6.72
N ARG A 176 6.79 6.83 6.61
CA ARG A 176 5.81 7.26 5.58
C ARG A 176 6.31 7.01 4.16
N ILE A 177 7.60 7.21 3.92
CA ILE A 177 8.23 7.18 2.59
C ILE A 177 9.18 6.01 2.35
N PHE A 178 9.49 5.24 3.39
CA PHE A 178 10.28 4.03 3.25
C PHE A 178 9.97 3.09 4.42
N GLU A 179 10.38 1.85 4.29
CA GLU A 179 10.38 0.89 5.38
C GLU A 179 11.54 -0.08 5.18
N PHE A 180 12.17 -0.47 6.29
CA PHE A 180 13.21 -1.49 6.29
C PHE A 180 12.92 -2.46 7.44
N GLY A 181 13.06 -3.75 7.17
CA GLY A 181 12.78 -4.76 8.18
C GLY A 181 13.58 -6.04 7.98
N ALA A 182 13.59 -6.82 9.05
CA ALA A 182 14.19 -8.14 9.10
C ALA A 182 13.13 -9.17 9.48
N THR A 183 13.28 -10.38 8.97
CA THR A 183 12.39 -11.49 9.20
C THR A 183 13.17 -12.72 9.65
N VAL A 184 12.51 -13.58 10.41
CA VAL A 184 12.98 -14.91 10.80
C VAL A 184 11.85 -15.90 10.56
N GLY A 185 12.18 -17.11 10.11
CA GLY A 185 11.16 -18.02 9.63
C GLY A 185 11.66 -19.43 9.41
N ALA A 186 10.86 -20.22 8.74
CA ALA A 186 11.18 -21.57 8.29
C ALA A 186 10.79 -21.73 6.82
N THR A 187 11.58 -22.51 6.10
CA THR A 187 11.28 -22.90 4.72
C THR A 187 11.27 -24.41 4.65
N ALA A 188 10.18 -24.96 4.14
CA ALA A 188 10.09 -26.35 3.74
C ALA A 188 10.35 -26.41 2.24
N SER A 189 11.36 -27.17 1.86
CA SER A 189 11.66 -27.49 0.47
C SER A 189 11.90 -28.99 0.35
N GLU A 190 11.33 -29.60 -0.66
CA GLU A 190 11.72 -30.95 -1.07
C GLU A 190 13.15 -30.89 -1.61
N VAL A 191 14.03 -31.70 -1.02
CA VAL A 191 15.39 -31.94 -1.50
C VAL A 191 15.42 -33.38 -1.99
N GLU A 192 15.79 -33.53 -3.26
CA GLU A 192 15.98 -34.84 -3.88
C GLU A 192 17.14 -35.57 -3.18
N ASP A 193 16.86 -36.79 -2.70
CA ASP A 193 17.86 -37.63 -2.05
C ASP A 193 18.62 -38.42 -3.13
N ASP A 194 19.87 -38.01 -3.36
CA ASP A 194 20.76 -38.46 -4.46
C ASP A 194 20.95 -40.00 -4.53
N ASP A 195 20.70 -40.73 -3.43
CA ASP A 195 20.99 -42.17 -3.34
C ASP A 195 19.74 -43.08 -3.28
N SER A 196 18.53 -42.53 -3.12
CA SER A 196 17.33 -43.36 -2.86
C SER A 196 16.11 -43.04 -3.74
N GLY A 197 16.11 -41.90 -4.45
CA GLY A 197 14.94 -41.42 -5.19
C GLY A 197 13.74 -41.10 -4.29
N LEU A 198 13.94 -41.01 -2.97
CA LEU A 198 12.93 -40.58 -2.01
C LEU A 198 13.05 -39.07 -1.81
N LEU A 199 11.93 -38.35 -1.90
CA LEU A 199 11.88 -36.92 -1.57
C LEU A 199 12.16 -36.76 -0.07
N SER A 200 13.27 -36.10 0.28
CA SER A 200 13.56 -35.74 1.67
C SER A 200 13.09 -34.31 1.94
N GLU A 201 12.13 -34.14 2.86
CA GLU A 201 11.69 -32.81 3.27
C GLU A 201 12.80 -32.16 4.11
N SER A 202 13.44 -31.11 3.57
CA SER A 202 14.36 -30.30 4.35
C SER A 202 13.62 -29.12 4.96
N LEU A 203 13.60 -29.06 6.29
CA LEU A 203 13.13 -27.90 7.04
C LEU A 203 14.34 -27.03 7.41
N GLY A 204 14.49 -25.88 6.74
CA GLY A 204 15.52 -24.90 7.03
C GLY A 204 15.00 -23.77 7.90
N THR A 205 15.82 -23.29 8.84
CA THR A 205 15.57 -21.99 9.50
C THR A 205 15.98 -20.89 8.53
N SER A 206 15.18 -19.84 8.40
CA SER A 206 15.43 -18.77 7.45
C SER A 206 15.46 -17.40 8.10
N THR A 207 16.25 -16.50 7.52
CA THR A 207 16.29 -15.08 7.87
C THR A 207 16.16 -14.25 6.62
N GLY A 208 15.40 -13.18 6.68
CA GLY A 208 15.22 -12.28 5.56
C GLY A 208 15.42 -10.83 5.91
N VAL A 209 15.64 -10.04 4.87
CA VAL A 209 15.63 -8.58 4.94
C VAL A 209 14.75 -8.06 3.82
N PHE A 210 14.09 -6.94 4.05
CA PHE A 210 13.32 -6.28 3.01
C PHE A 210 13.38 -4.78 3.14
N PHE A 211 13.22 -4.14 1.99
CA PHE A 211 13.19 -2.69 1.86
C PHE A 211 12.01 -2.29 0.99
N ARG A 212 11.26 -1.31 1.47
CA ARG A 212 10.15 -0.69 0.75
C ARG A 212 10.45 0.78 0.56
N LEU A 213 10.32 1.27 -0.67
CA LEU A 213 10.34 2.69 -1.01
C LEU A 213 8.92 3.16 -1.33
N GLY A 214 8.55 4.34 -0.86
CA GLY A 214 7.24 4.97 -1.12
C GLY A 214 6.29 4.87 0.06
N ALA A 215 4.98 4.85 -0.18
CA ALA A 215 3.95 4.72 0.84
C ALA A 215 3.09 3.48 0.58
N ARG A 216 2.97 2.59 1.57
CA ARG A 216 2.25 1.29 1.49
C ARG A 216 0.83 1.38 0.89
N ASP A 217 0.14 2.48 1.15
CA ASP A 217 -1.23 2.72 0.70
C ASP A 217 -1.33 3.64 -0.52
N GLY A 218 -0.19 4.10 -1.02
CA GLY A 218 -0.06 4.91 -2.21
C GLY A 218 0.81 4.21 -3.23
N PHE A 219 1.82 4.94 -3.67
CA PHE A 219 2.83 4.41 -4.57
C PHE A 219 3.94 3.77 -3.75
N TYR A 220 4.24 2.50 -4.00
CA TYR A 220 5.41 1.86 -3.39
C TYR A 220 6.00 0.76 -4.27
N PHE A 221 7.26 0.47 -3.99
CA PHE A 221 7.95 -0.75 -4.38
C PHE A 221 8.61 -1.36 -3.15
N GLU A 222 8.58 -2.66 -3.04
CA GLU A 222 9.18 -3.45 -1.99
C GLU A 222 9.97 -4.59 -2.61
N ALA A 223 11.18 -4.81 -2.11
CA ALA A 223 12.00 -5.95 -2.45
C ALA A 223 12.43 -6.64 -1.15
N GLY A 224 12.46 -7.96 -1.16
CA GLY A 224 12.91 -8.74 -0.02
C GLY A 224 13.70 -9.96 -0.47
N MET A 225 14.66 -10.33 0.35
CA MET A 225 15.49 -11.53 0.17
C MET A 225 15.46 -12.33 1.45
N THR A 226 15.33 -13.64 1.30
CA THR A 226 15.34 -14.60 2.39
C THR A 226 16.43 -15.64 2.12
N TYR A 227 17.17 -15.92 3.17
CA TYR A 227 18.26 -16.88 3.20
C TYR A 227 17.92 -17.98 4.19
N SER A 228 18.31 -19.22 3.89
CA SER A 228 18.13 -20.37 4.76
C SER A 228 19.47 -20.83 5.31
N TYR A 229 19.42 -21.32 6.55
CA TYR A 229 20.50 -22.03 7.22
C TYR A 229 20.14 -23.52 7.19
N THR A 230 20.87 -24.27 6.38
CA THR A 230 20.78 -25.72 6.30
C THR A 230 22.07 -26.34 6.83
N VAL A 231 22.10 -27.67 6.93
CA VAL A 231 23.31 -28.42 7.33
C VAL A 231 24.49 -28.15 6.38
N ASN A 232 24.19 -27.76 5.13
CA ASN A 232 25.15 -27.50 4.07
C ASN A 232 25.58 -26.02 3.98
N GLY A 233 25.08 -25.15 4.88
CA GLY A 233 25.53 -23.77 4.99
C GLY A 233 24.42 -22.72 4.82
N PHE A 234 24.84 -21.50 4.50
CA PHE A 234 23.96 -20.34 4.30
C PHE A 234 23.70 -20.15 2.81
N GLU A 235 22.44 -20.28 2.39
CA GLU A 235 22.05 -20.16 0.99
C GLU A 235 20.89 -19.18 0.80
N TRP A 236 20.89 -18.47 -0.33
CA TRP A 236 19.73 -17.68 -0.75
C TRP A 236 18.61 -18.63 -1.20
N VAL A 237 17.40 -18.40 -0.70
CA VAL A 237 16.26 -19.31 -0.92
C VAL A 237 15.12 -18.63 -1.66
N LEU A 238 14.78 -17.39 -1.28
CA LEU A 238 13.63 -16.70 -1.83
C LEU A 238 13.92 -15.22 -2.08
N ALA A 239 13.46 -14.70 -3.20
CA ALA A 239 13.34 -13.28 -3.46
C ALA A 239 11.87 -12.92 -3.69
N ARG A 240 11.48 -11.73 -3.23
CA ARG A 240 10.14 -11.18 -3.44
C ARG A 240 10.22 -9.75 -3.91
N PHE A 241 9.23 -9.38 -4.71
CA PHE A 241 9.01 -8.03 -5.19
C PHE A 241 7.51 -7.74 -5.10
N ASP A 242 7.14 -6.64 -4.45
CA ASP A 242 5.76 -6.15 -4.40
C ASP A 242 5.75 -4.67 -4.83
N GLY A 243 4.74 -4.26 -5.58
CA GLY A 243 4.59 -2.89 -6.06
C GLY A 243 3.13 -2.48 -6.10
N SER A 244 2.87 -1.18 -5.93
CA SER A 244 1.53 -0.62 -5.98
C SER A 244 1.54 0.77 -6.60
N ILE A 245 0.61 1.01 -7.53
CA ILE A 245 0.42 2.29 -8.20
C ILE A 245 -1.05 2.72 -8.04
N PRO A 246 -1.34 3.85 -7.37
CA PRO A 246 -2.71 4.31 -7.18
C PRO A 246 -3.28 4.85 -8.50
N LEU A 247 -4.34 4.20 -9.01
CA LEU A 247 -5.03 4.61 -10.24
C LEU A 247 -6.15 5.62 -9.96
N GLY A 248 -6.74 5.55 -8.77
CA GLY A 248 -7.93 6.31 -8.41
C GLY A 248 -8.24 6.22 -6.92
N PHE A 249 -9.36 6.81 -6.50
CA PHE A 249 -9.86 6.53 -5.15
C PHE A 249 -10.31 5.06 -5.09
N GLY A 250 -9.75 4.29 -4.16
CA GLY A 250 -10.15 2.91 -3.96
C GLY A 250 -9.66 1.94 -5.03
N ARG A 251 -8.67 2.32 -5.86
CA ARG A 251 -8.15 1.48 -6.95
C ARG A 251 -6.65 1.59 -7.08
N TRP A 252 -5.95 0.45 -7.08
CA TRP A 252 -4.50 0.37 -7.28
C TRP A 252 -4.16 -0.73 -8.27
N LEU A 253 -3.21 -0.47 -9.16
CA LEU A 253 -2.50 -1.52 -9.86
C LEU A 253 -1.47 -2.10 -8.89
N VAL A 254 -1.45 -3.42 -8.74
CA VAL A 254 -0.52 -4.14 -7.86
C VAL A 254 0.34 -5.05 -8.73
N LEU A 255 1.63 -5.10 -8.42
CA LEU A 255 2.57 -6.01 -9.05
C LEU A 255 3.16 -6.89 -7.96
N THR A 256 3.20 -8.21 -8.15
CA THR A 256 3.87 -9.10 -7.21
C THR A 256 4.69 -10.12 -7.97
N ALA A 257 5.94 -10.32 -7.59
CA ALA A 257 6.77 -11.40 -8.09
C ALA A 257 7.47 -12.09 -6.91
N THR A 258 7.62 -13.39 -6.99
CA THR A 258 8.25 -14.21 -5.96
C THR A 258 8.91 -15.41 -6.62
N GLY A 259 10.08 -15.78 -6.15
CA GLY A 259 10.79 -16.94 -6.67
C GLY A 259 12.18 -17.05 -6.10
N GLY A 260 12.83 -18.17 -6.33
CA GLY A 260 14.20 -18.38 -5.86
C GLY A 260 14.65 -19.82 -6.02
N ARG A 261 15.60 -20.24 -5.19
CA ARG A 261 16.11 -21.62 -5.16
C ARG A 261 15.09 -22.64 -4.66
N THR A 262 13.92 -22.19 -4.22
CA THR A 262 12.75 -23.01 -3.87
C THR A 262 12.03 -23.62 -5.08
N ARG A 263 12.69 -23.77 -6.24
CA ARG A 263 12.14 -24.44 -7.42
C ARG A 263 10.86 -23.80 -8.00
N PHE A 264 10.62 -22.50 -7.76
CA PHE A 264 9.49 -21.80 -8.35
C PHE A 264 9.81 -20.33 -8.66
N GLY A 265 9.07 -19.78 -9.63
CA GLY A 265 9.08 -18.37 -9.98
C GLY A 265 7.73 -17.95 -10.50
N ILE A 266 7.11 -16.96 -9.84
CA ILE A 266 5.77 -16.48 -10.15
C ILE A 266 5.79 -14.96 -10.24
N GLY A 267 5.14 -14.41 -11.25
CA GLY A 267 4.90 -12.99 -11.42
C GLY A 267 3.43 -12.71 -11.71
N SER A 268 2.83 -11.71 -11.08
CA SER A 268 1.44 -11.34 -11.29
C SER A 268 1.20 -9.84 -11.25
N LEU A 269 0.19 -9.43 -12.00
CA LEU A 269 -0.41 -8.11 -12.00
C LEU A 269 -1.84 -8.23 -11.46
N GLY A 270 -2.22 -7.32 -10.57
CA GLY A 270 -3.54 -7.30 -9.96
C GLY A 270 -4.17 -5.93 -9.91
N LEU A 271 -5.48 -5.90 -9.78
CA LEU A 271 -6.24 -4.67 -9.57
C LEU A 271 -6.85 -4.69 -8.18
N ARG A 272 -6.25 -3.98 -7.22
CA ARG A 272 -6.75 -3.90 -5.85
C ARG A 272 -7.87 -2.88 -5.78
N LEU A 273 -9.03 -3.30 -5.29
CA LEU A 273 -10.27 -2.55 -5.24
C LEU A 273 -10.75 -2.40 -3.80
N LEU A 274 -11.03 -1.17 -3.36
CA LEU A 274 -11.67 -0.90 -2.07
C LEU A 274 -13.17 -1.19 -2.18
N LEU A 275 -13.61 -2.29 -1.57
CA LEU A 275 -15.01 -2.69 -1.53
C LEU A 275 -15.79 -1.93 -0.44
N ARG A 276 -15.14 -1.68 0.70
CA ARG A 276 -15.76 -1.02 1.86
C ARG A 276 -14.74 -0.20 2.61
N GLY A 277 -15.16 0.95 3.15
CA GLY A 277 -14.37 1.78 4.05
C GLY A 277 -13.75 3.00 3.39
N GLY A 278 -12.60 3.44 3.92
CA GLY A 278 -11.91 4.67 3.49
C GLY A 278 -10.45 4.46 3.13
N GLY A 279 -9.97 3.21 3.17
CA GLY A 279 -8.56 2.90 3.00
C GLY A 279 -7.79 2.66 4.29
N GLY A 280 -8.33 3.10 5.43
CA GLY A 280 -7.73 2.91 6.75
C GLY A 280 -8.31 1.70 7.50
N PRO A 281 -8.27 1.70 8.84
CA PRO A 281 -9.01 0.78 9.69
C PRO A 281 -10.47 0.59 9.23
N GLY A 282 -10.99 -0.64 9.34
CA GLY A 282 -12.35 -1.01 8.92
C GLY A 282 -12.55 -1.17 7.41
N SER A 283 -11.48 -1.14 6.61
CA SER A 283 -11.57 -1.27 5.15
C SER A 283 -11.48 -2.72 4.67
N LEU A 284 -12.15 -3.01 3.55
CA LEU A 284 -12.13 -4.30 2.85
C LEU A 284 -11.69 -4.08 1.41
N PHE A 285 -10.75 -4.90 0.94
CA PHE A 285 -10.25 -4.88 -0.42
C PHE A 285 -10.37 -6.23 -1.09
N LEU A 286 -10.58 -6.21 -2.40
CA LEU A 286 -10.55 -7.35 -3.29
C LEU A 286 -9.49 -7.12 -4.36
N THR A 287 -8.70 -8.14 -4.67
CA THR A 287 -7.66 -8.04 -5.69
C THR A 287 -7.71 -9.27 -6.60
N PRO A 288 -8.37 -9.20 -7.76
CA PRO A 288 -8.10 -10.15 -8.84
C PRO A 288 -6.66 -10.00 -9.33
N TYR A 289 -6.02 -11.13 -9.61
CA TYR A 289 -4.66 -11.22 -10.15
C TYR A 289 -4.65 -12.06 -11.43
N PHE A 290 -3.81 -11.66 -12.38
CA PHE A 290 -3.42 -12.49 -13.51
C PHE A 290 -1.90 -12.42 -13.65
N GLY A 291 -1.29 -13.45 -14.22
CA GLY A 291 0.15 -13.46 -14.41
C GLY A 291 0.62 -14.76 -15.02
N GLY A 292 1.83 -15.15 -14.66
CA GLY A 292 2.38 -16.42 -15.03
C GLY A 292 3.51 -16.82 -14.10
N GLY A 293 3.98 -18.04 -14.29
CA GLY A 293 5.07 -18.58 -13.52
C GLY A 293 5.40 -19.98 -13.96
N GLY A 294 6.30 -20.60 -13.22
CA GLY A 294 6.66 -21.98 -13.41
C GLY A 294 7.40 -22.54 -12.22
N PHE A 295 7.64 -23.84 -12.29
CA PHE A 295 8.44 -24.58 -11.36
C PHE A 295 9.60 -25.23 -12.09
N PHE A 296 10.74 -25.29 -11.42
CA PHE A 296 12.04 -25.56 -12.04
C PHE A 296 12.79 -26.60 -11.25
N ASP A 297 13.58 -27.42 -11.92
CA ASP A 297 14.49 -28.33 -11.23
C ASP A 297 15.71 -27.59 -10.66
N ARG A 298 16.39 -28.20 -9.70
CA ARG A 298 17.61 -27.67 -9.07
C ARG A 298 18.83 -27.79 -10.02
N ASP A 299 18.73 -28.64 -11.03
CA ASP A 299 19.82 -29.02 -11.93
C ASP A 299 19.84 -28.16 -13.20
N ASP A 300 20.16 -26.87 -13.07
CA ASP A 300 21.32 -26.28 -13.75
C ASP A 300 21.42 -24.77 -13.45
N THR A 301 22.61 -24.22 -13.65
CA THR A 301 22.93 -22.80 -13.42
C THR A 301 22.28 -21.81 -14.41
N THR A 302 21.41 -22.30 -15.30
CA THR A 302 20.68 -21.51 -16.29
C THR A 302 19.20 -21.45 -15.93
N PHE A 303 18.77 -20.33 -15.34
CA PHE A 303 17.42 -20.04 -14.85
C PHE A 303 16.26 -20.22 -15.87
N PHE A 304 16.55 -20.58 -17.13
CA PHE A 304 15.59 -20.65 -18.24
C PHE A 304 15.70 -21.91 -19.12
N ASP A 305 16.70 -22.78 -18.96
CA ASP A 305 16.95 -23.85 -19.94
C ASP A 305 16.33 -25.22 -19.59
N ASP A 306 15.88 -25.45 -18.34
CA ASP A 306 15.24 -26.72 -17.96
C ASP A 306 13.96 -26.52 -17.11
N ILE A 307 12.88 -26.10 -17.78
CA ILE A 307 11.54 -26.04 -17.16
C ILE A 307 10.90 -27.43 -17.26
N ARG A 308 11.08 -28.26 -16.22
CA ARG A 308 10.41 -29.58 -16.14
C ARG A 308 9.09 -29.55 -15.34
N GLY A 309 8.84 -28.48 -14.58
CA GLY A 309 7.60 -28.30 -13.83
C GLY A 309 6.51 -27.53 -14.60
N PRO A 310 5.25 -27.52 -14.12
CA PRO A 310 4.16 -26.83 -14.81
C PRO A 310 4.46 -25.33 -14.90
N ALA A 311 4.57 -24.81 -16.13
CA ALA A 311 4.74 -23.39 -16.39
C ALA A 311 3.58 -22.87 -17.24
N GLY A 312 3.07 -21.69 -16.91
CA GLY A 312 1.95 -21.14 -17.66
C GLY A 312 1.27 -19.96 -16.99
N LEU A 313 -0.04 -19.85 -17.24
CA LEU A 313 -0.84 -18.71 -16.81
C LEU A 313 -1.29 -18.88 -15.37
N LEU A 314 -1.20 -17.80 -14.62
CA LEU A 314 -1.64 -17.73 -13.24
C LEU A 314 -2.86 -16.82 -13.11
N PHE A 315 -3.88 -17.30 -12.42
CA PHE A 315 -5.07 -16.53 -12.08
C PHE A 315 -5.35 -16.66 -10.59
N GLY A 316 -5.70 -15.56 -9.94
CA GLY A 316 -5.93 -15.60 -8.51
C GLY A 316 -6.84 -14.50 -7.99
N LEU A 317 -7.17 -14.64 -6.72
CA LEU A 317 -7.98 -13.69 -5.97
C LEU A 317 -7.34 -13.45 -4.61
N GLY A 318 -7.28 -12.18 -4.22
CA GLY A 318 -6.89 -11.76 -2.88
C GLY A 318 -8.00 -11.01 -2.19
N LEU A 319 -8.06 -11.16 -0.86
CA LEU A 319 -8.94 -10.41 0.02
C LEU A 319 -8.10 -9.81 1.14
N GLU A 320 -8.26 -8.52 1.40
CA GLU A 320 -7.59 -7.84 2.52
C GLU A 320 -8.61 -7.14 3.39
N ARG A 321 -8.50 -7.34 4.70
CA ARG A 321 -9.28 -6.61 5.71
C ARG A 321 -8.39 -5.87 6.68
N ARG A 322 -8.77 -4.64 7.00
CA ARG A 322 -8.09 -3.78 7.98
C ARG A 322 -8.95 -3.60 9.22
N TYR A 323 -8.34 -3.72 10.39
CA TYR A 323 -8.95 -3.53 11.71
C TYR A 323 -8.30 -2.35 12.41
#